data_AF-A0A7Y7P7D7-F1
#
_entry.id   AF-A0A7Y7P7D7-F1
#
_cell.length_a   1.000
_cell.length_b   1.000
_cell.length_c   1.000
_cell.angle_alpha   90.00
_cell.angle_beta   90.00
_cell.angle_gamma   90.00
#
_symmetry.space_group_name_H-M   'P 1'
#
loop_
_entity.id
_entity.type
_entity.pdbx_description
1 polymer ?
#
loop_
_entity_poly.entity_id
_entity_poly.type
_entity_poly.pdbx_seq_one_letter_code
_entity_poly.pdbx_strand_id
1 'polypeptide(L)'
;MKNHLYILILIVSGLIYPFSLCAQIDNKLLAMQDTLVRLSKEIWKAKDDSSKIQANKAFLSKYKEVLTLPSAFNFPFDSLATISRLKSDDAMLRITTWNIPLNNGTYKYFGFIELKNGKVFNLVQAERRDLGWENKILSLDHWYGAIYYKLISQKVKKEYVYTLIGWDGNDESSNYKLIDILSFDSNGIPVFGKGLFKTSEGIKNRVLIEYAKNTTALVRYDNQSLKIQKGNRVKEKKMWMIVMDKLIPMMPSMTGIRKYYVPSGDTHDAYLFRDGFWTFVENISAGNSALK
;
A
#
# COMPACT_ATOMS: atom_id res chain seq x y z
N MET A 1 -43.92 -33.77 63.49
CA MET A 1 -44.26 -32.96 62.30
C MET A 1 -42.98 -32.33 61.78
N LYS A 2 -42.47 -32.85 60.67
CA LYS A 2 -41.24 -32.42 60.00
C LYS A 2 -41.60 -31.33 58.99
N ASN A 3 -40.91 -30.20 58.99
CA ASN A 3 -40.82 -29.31 57.83
C ASN A 3 -39.34 -28.95 57.62
N HIS A 4 -38.77 -29.47 56.54
CA HIS A 4 -37.42 -29.20 56.09
C HIS A 4 -37.37 -27.86 55.35
N LEU A 5 -36.56 -26.93 55.85
CA LEU A 5 -36.19 -25.68 55.19
C LEU A 5 -34.98 -25.97 54.28
N TYR A 6 -35.19 -26.04 52.97
CA TYR A 6 -34.10 -26.13 51.98
C TYR A 6 -33.72 -24.73 51.52
N ILE A 7 -32.54 -24.27 51.93
CA ILE A 7 -31.87 -23.08 51.39
C ILE A 7 -31.24 -23.48 50.05
N LEU A 8 -31.73 -22.90 48.95
CA LEU A 8 -31.17 -23.07 47.61
C LEU A 8 -30.16 -21.93 47.36
N ILE A 9 -28.86 -22.19 47.55
CA ILE A 9 -27.79 -21.28 47.11
C ILE A 9 -27.57 -21.52 45.62
N LEU A 10 -28.06 -20.59 44.80
CA LEU A 10 -27.83 -20.57 43.36
C LEU A 10 -26.43 -20.00 43.10
N ILE A 11 -25.46 -20.89 42.89
CA ILE A 11 -24.12 -20.53 42.43
C ILE A 11 -24.23 -20.12 40.96
N VAL A 12 -24.43 -18.83 40.70
CA VAL A 12 -24.28 -18.22 39.37
C VAL A 12 -22.80 -17.85 39.19
N SER A 13 -21.95 -18.84 39.04
CA SER A 13 -20.54 -18.64 38.69
C SER A 13 -20.25 -19.29 37.35
N GLY A 14 -20.37 -18.55 36.25
CA GLY A 14 -20.00 -19.14 34.96
C GLY A 14 -20.29 -18.39 33.68
N LEU A 15 -20.48 -17.06 33.66
CA LEU A 15 -20.69 -16.35 32.38
C LEU A 15 -20.04 -14.94 32.29
N ILE A 16 -18.96 -14.66 33.03
CA ILE A 16 -18.28 -13.34 33.00
C ILE A 16 -16.94 -13.37 32.21
N TYR A 17 -16.50 -14.53 31.71
CA TYR A 17 -15.12 -14.68 31.20
C TYR A 17 -14.74 -14.14 29.80
N PRO A 18 -15.64 -13.75 28.85
CA PRO A 18 -15.16 -13.28 27.54
C PRO A 18 -14.71 -11.81 27.52
N PHE A 19 -15.20 -10.95 28.44
CA PHE A 19 -14.91 -9.51 28.37
C PHE A 19 -13.50 -9.16 28.88
N SER A 20 -13.04 -9.80 29.96
CA SER A 20 -11.70 -9.54 30.52
C SER A 20 -10.56 -9.97 29.58
N LEU A 21 -10.75 -11.04 28.81
CA LEU A 21 -9.75 -11.52 27.84
C LEU A 21 -9.54 -10.54 26.68
N CYS A 22 -10.61 -9.96 26.14
CA CYS A 22 -10.52 -8.98 25.05
C CYS A 22 -9.79 -7.71 25.51
N ALA A 23 -10.18 -7.17 26.67
CA ALA A 23 -9.56 -5.97 27.24
C ALA A 23 -8.05 -6.17 27.54
N GLN A 24 -7.65 -7.37 27.97
CA GLN A 24 -6.24 -7.67 28.23
C GLN A 24 -5.41 -7.72 26.94
N ILE A 25 -5.97 -8.26 25.84
CA ILE A 25 -5.31 -8.29 24.53
C ILE A 25 -5.15 -6.87 23.98
N ASP A 26 -6.19 -6.04 24.07
CA ASP A 26 -6.15 -4.65 23.60
C ASP A 26 -5.11 -3.82 24.36
N ASN A 27 -5.05 -3.96 25.69
CA ASN A 27 -4.02 -3.31 26.52
C ASN A 27 -2.60 -3.74 26.14
N LYS A 28 -2.40 -5.03 25.81
CA LYS A 28 -1.10 -5.54 25.35
C LYS A 28 -0.72 -4.94 24.00
N LEU A 29 -1.65 -4.87 23.05
CA LEU A 29 -1.40 -4.28 21.73
C LEU A 29 -1.09 -2.78 21.82
N LEU A 30 -1.77 -2.04 22.71
CA LEU A 30 -1.46 -0.63 22.99
C LEU A 30 -0.03 -0.46 23.53
N ALA A 31 0.36 -1.22 24.56
CA ALA A 31 1.71 -1.16 25.11
C ALA A 31 2.81 -1.51 24.08
N MET A 32 2.51 -2.46 23.19
CA MET A 32 3.42 -2.80 22.09
C MET A 32 3.45 -1.73 21.01
N GLN A 33 2.33 -1.06 20.71
CA GLN A 33 2.30 0.10 19.83
C GLN A 33 3.17 1.24 20.38
N ASP A 34 3.11 1.53 21.69
CA ASP A 34 3.98 2.54 22.31
C ASP A 34 5.46 2.21 22.12
N THR A 35 5.80 0.93 22.27
CA THR A 35 7.15 0.44 22.00
C THR A 35 7.54 0.64 20.53
N LEU A 36 6.65 0.31 19.59
CA LEU A 36 6.88 0.52 18.16
C LEU A 36 7.04 2.00 17.81
N VAL A 37 6.25 2.89 18.43
CA VAL A 37 6.35 4.35 18.24
C VAL A 37 7.69 4.87 18.75
N ARG A 38 8.17 4.38 19.90
CA ARG A 38 9.51 4.75 20.40
C ARG A 38 10.60 4.30 19.44
N LEU A 39 10.58 3.03 19.03
CA LEU A 39 11.57 2.47 18.10
C LEU A 39 11.54 3.16 16.74
N SER A 40 10.35 3.52 16.22
CA SER A 40 10.26 4.26 14.96
C SER A 40 10.89 5.65 15.06
N LYS A 41 10.72 6.35 16.19
CA LYS A 41 11.38 7.63 16.45
C LYS A 41 12.91 7.51 16.54
N GLU A 42 13.43 6.40 17.04
CA GLU A 42 14.88 6.15 17.10
C GLU A 42 15.50 6.06 15.70
N ILE A 43 14.80 5.47 14.72
CA ILE A 43 15.23 5.44 13.31
C ILE A 43 15.46 6.86 12.79
N TRP A 44 14.53 7.78 13.06
CA TRP A 44 14.62 9.18 12.59
C TRP A 44 15.63 10.04 13.35
N LYS A 45 15.96 9.66 14.59
CA LYS A 45 16.97 10.36 15.41
C LYS A 45 18.40 9.93 15.08
N ALA A 46 18.59 8.74 14.52
CA ALA A 46 19.91 8.23 14.15
C ALA A 46 20.54 9.10 13.04
N LYS A 47 21.83 9.43 13.21
CA LYS A 47 22.55 10.34 12.31
C LYS A 47 23.18 9.64 11.11
N ASP A 48 23.81 8.50 11.35
CA ASP A 48 24.46 7.70 10.31
C ASP A 48 23.59 6.53 9.86
N ASP A 49 23.85 6.05 8.65
CA ASP A 49 23.06 4.98 8.03
C ASP A 49 23.15 3.65 8.78
N SER A 50 24.30 3.33 9.39
CA SER A 50 24.46 2.10 10.17
C SER A 50 23.53 2.10 11.39
N SER A 51 23.51 3.22 12.12
CA SER A 51 22.63 3.43 13.27
C SER A 51 21.14 3.42 12.89
N LYS A 52 20.77 4.03 11.75
CA LYS A 52 19.38 3.97 11.23
C LYS A 52 18.96 2.52 10.96
N ILE A 53 19.83 1.74 10.32
CA ILE A 53 19.57 0.34 9.97
C ILE A 53 19.51 -0.53 11.23
N GLN A 54 20.36 -0.30 12.21
CA GLN A 54 20.32 -1.00 13.49
C GLN A 54 19.02 -0.71 14.26
N ALA A 55 18.62 0.55 14.36
CA ALA A 55 17.35 0.94 14.98
C ALA A 55 16.16 0.30 14.25
N ASN A 56 16.19 0.29 12.91
CA ASN A 56 15.14 -0.36 12.12
C ASN A 56 15.11 -1.87 12.31
N LYS A 57 16.26 -2.54 12.52
CA LYS A 57 16.28 -3.98 12.83
C LYS A 57 15.50 -4.27 14.12
N ALA A 58 15.65 -3.43 15.15
CA ALA A 58 14.89 -3.54 16.39
C ALA A 58 13.38 -3.29 16.15
N PHE A 59 13.03 -2.25 15.38
CA PHE A 59 11.65 -1.98 14.99
C PHE A 59 11.02 -3.15 14.22
N LEU A 60 11.68 -3.66 13.18
CA LEU A 60 11.21 -4.75 12.33
C LEU A 60 10.99 -6.03 13.15
N SER A 61 11.94 -6.38 14.03
CA SER A 61 11.81 -7.54 14.91
C SER A 61 10.62 -7.40 15.84
N LYS A 62 10.45 -6.23 16.47
CA LYS A 62 9.32 -5.99 17.39
C LYS A 62 8.00 -5.97 16.64
N TYR A 63 7.97 -5.40 15.43
CA TYR A 63 6.75 -5.35 14.66
C TYR A 63 6.32 -6.75 14.23
N LYS A 64 7.25 -7.57 13.72
CA LYS A 64 6.99 -8.98 13.40
C LYS A 64 6.38 -9.74 14.57
N GLU A 65 6.86 -9.53 15.80
CA GLU A 65 6.28 -10.11 17.02
C GLU A 65 4.84 -9.62 17.28
N VAL A 66 4.57 -8.34 17.07
CA VAL A 66 3.22 -7.77 17.23
C VAL A 66 2.25 -8.38 16.22
N LEU A 67 2.67 -8.56 14.96
CA LEU A 67 1.80 -9.06 13.89
C LEU A 67 1.36 -10.52 14.08
N THR A 68 2.05 -11.30 14.92
CA THR A 68 1.64 -12.68 15.24
C THR A 68 0.61 -12.76 16.36
N LEU A 69 0.28 -11.65 17.03
CA LEU A 69 -0.70 -11.66 18.11
C LEU A 69 -2.14 -11.78 17.58
N PRO A 70 -3.03 -12.44 18.36
CA PRO A 70 -4.46 -12.37 18.11
C PRO A 70 -4.93 -10.92 17.99
N SER A 71 -5.88 -10.67 17.09
CA SER A 71 -6.46 -9.34 16.82
C SER A 71 -5.50 -8.29 16.22
N ALA A 72 -4.20 -8.57 16.06
CA ALA A 72 -3.25 -7.62 15.49
C ALA A 72 -3.67 -7.13 14.08
N PHE A 73 -4.28 -8.00 13.27
CA PHE A 73 -4.79 -7.67 11.93
C PHE A 73 -5.87 -6.57 11.93
N ASN A 74 -6.69 -6.52 12.99
CA ASN A 74 -7.77 -5.53 13.12
C ASN A 74 -7.34 -4.31 13.93
N PHE A 75 -6.27 -4.40 14.71
CA PHE A 75 -5.73 -3.28 15.46
C PHE A 75 -5.20 -2.20 14.49
N PRO A 76 -5.58 -0.92 14.66
CA PRO A 76 -5.36 0.10 13.63
C PRO A 76 -3.90 0.64 13.58
N PHE A 77 -3.18 0.61 14.71
CA PHE A 77 -1.83 1.17 14.85
C PHE A 77 -1.72 2.66 14.50
N ASP A 78 -2.75 3.47 14.77
CA ASP A 78 -2.84 4.88 14.32
C ASP A 78 -1.66 5.78 14.77
N SER A 79 -1.07 5.52 15.94
CA SER A 79 0.08 6.26 16.46
C SER A 79 1.38 6.07 15.66
N LEU A 80 1.47 5.10 14.73
CA LEU A 80 2.64 4.88 13.86
C LEU A 80 2.60 5.77 12.61
N ALA A 81 2.65 7.09 12.80
CA ALA A 81 2.42 8.08 11.74
C ALA A 81 3.36 7.96 10.52
N THR A 82 4.61 7.54 10.70
CA THR A 82 5.63 7.46 9.63
C THR A 82 5.64 6.13 8.86
N ILE A 83 4.75 5.22 9.24
CA ILE A 83 4.64 3.90 8.64
C ILE A 83 3.32 3.89 7.86
N SER A 84 3.33 3.46 6.61
CA SER A 84 2.07 3.29 5.87
C SER A 84 1.44 1.95 6.23
N ARG A 85 0.11 1.93 6.38
CA ARG A 85 -0.70 0.74 6.66
C ARG A 85 -1.96 0.84 5.82
N LEU A 86 -2.20 -0.14 4.95
CA LEU A 86 -3.36 -0.18 4.07
C LEU A 86 -4.05 -1.53 4.23
N LYS A 87 -5.33 -1.49 4.59
CA LYS A 87 -6.19 -2.68 4.64
C LYS A 87 -6.98 -2.79 3.34
N SER A 88 -7.15 -3.99 2.84
CA SER A 88 -7.97 -4.25 1.66
C SER A 88 -9.46 -4.05 1.97
N ASP A 89 -10.22 -3.64 0.95
CA ASP A 89 -11.67 -3.36 1.06
C ASP A 89 -12.46 -4.65 1.37
N ASP A 90 -11.94 -5.80 0.98
CA ASP A 90 -12.47 -7.13 1.32
C ASP A 90 -12.05 -7.61 2.73
N ALA A 91 -11.25 -6.81 3.45
CA ALA A 91 -10.70 -7.10 4.77
C ALA A 91 -9.91 -8.43 4.86
N MET A 92 -9.35 -8.93 3.75
CA MET A 92 -8.57 -10.17 3.71
C MET A 92 -7.07 -9.94 3.92
N LEU A 93 -6.59 -8.72 3.64
CA LEU A 93 -5.17 -8.39 3.64
C LEU A 93 -4.92 -7.01 4.25
N ARG A 94 -3.78 -6.87 4.94
CA ARG A 94 -3.17 -5.60 5.28
C ARG A 94 -1.75 -5.58 4.73
N ILE A 95 -1.35 -4.50 4.07
CA ILE A 95 0.03 -4.24 3.69
C ILE A 95 0.55 -3.05 4.49
N THR A 96 1.75 -3.19 5.01
CA THR A 96 2.42 -2.18 5.81
C THR A 96 3.78 -1.92 5.19
N THR A 97 4.11 -0.65 4.91
CA THR A 97 5.38 -0.28 4.25
C THR A 97 5.95 1.01 4.81
N TRP A 98 7.27 1.08 4.90
CA TRP A 98 8.01 2.29 5.26
C TRP A 98 9.38 2.29 4.59
N ASN A 99 10.09 3.40 4.71
CA ASN A 99 11.44 3.55 4.19
C ASN A 99 12.41 4.14 5.22
N ILE A 100 13.69 4.03 4.90
CA ILE A 100 14.79 4.72 5.58
C ILE A 100 15.54 5.53 4.52
N PRO A 101 15.58 6.86 4.62
CA PRO A 101 16.45 7.68 3.79
C PRO A 101 17.92 7.49 4.21
N LEU A 102 18.77 7.21 3.23
CA LEU A 102 20.22 7.06 3.41
C LEU A 102 20.94 8.37 3.12
N ASN A 103 22.17 8.50 3.62
CA ASN A 103 22.96 9.72 3.49
C ASN A 103 23.43 9.99 2.06
N ASN A 104 23.39 9.00 1.17
CA ASN A 104 23.65 9.15 -0.27
C ASN A 104 22.39 9.54 -1.08
N GLY A 105 21.32 9.96 -0.39
CA GLY A 105 20.05 10.37 -0.99
C GLY A 105 19.18 9.26 -1.57
N THR A 106 19.59 7.99 -1.45
CA THR A 106 18.76 6.83 -1.78
C THR A 106 17.93 6.37 -0.58
N TYR A 107 17.14 5.32 -0.77
CA TYR A 107 16.21 4.82 0.24
C TYR A 107 16.27 3.29 0.33
N LYS A 108 16.10 2.77 1.54
CA LYS A 108 15.80 1.35 1.78
C LYS A 108 14.37 1.18 2.22
N TYR A 109 13.67 0.20 1.66
CA TYR A 109 12.27 -0.05 1.93
C TYR A 109 12.07 -1.35 2.69
N PHE A 110 11.04 -1.36 3.52
CA PHE A 110 10.66 -2.48 4.35
C PHE A 110 9.15 -2.59 4.38
N GLY A 111 8.65 -3.81 4.62
CA GLY A 111 7.23 -3.99 4.77
C GLY A 111 6.82 -5.37 5.20
N PHE A 112 5.54 -5.48 5.52
CA PHE A 112 4.88 -6.74 5.82
C PHE A 112 3.57 -6.83 5.05
N ILE A 113 3.21 -8.05 4.66
CA ILE A 113 1.85 -8.41 4.27
C ILE A 113 1.29 -9.31 5.35
N GLU A 114 0.12 -8.97 5.87
CA GLU A 114 -0.63 -9.77 6.82
C GLU A 114 -1.94 -10.19 6.21
N LEU A 115 -2.27 -11.47 6.36
CA LEU A 115 -3.54 -12.02 5.93
C LEU A 115 -4.47 -12.19 7.12
N LYS A 116 -5.78 -12.12 6.87
CA LYS A 116 -6.82 -12.32 7.89
C LYS A 116 -6.69 -13.66 8.62
N ASN A 117 -6.12 -14.68 7.99
CA ASN A 117 -5.88 -16.00 8.60
C ASN A 117 -4.63 -16.06 9.50
N GLY A 118 -3.97 -14.92 9.77
CA GLY A 118 -2.81 -14.82 10.65
C GLY A 118 -1.46 -15.08 9.97
N LYS A 119 -1.42 -15.41 8.68
CA LYS A 119 -0.15 -15.51 7.95
C LYS A 119 0.47 -14.12 7.77
N VAL A 120 1.77 -14.02 8.05
CA VAL A 120 2.56 -12.79 7.91
C VAL A 120 3.75 -13.04 7.00
N PHE A 121 3.94 -12.19 6.00
CA PHE A 121 5.03 -12.24 5.05
C PHE A 121 5.89 -10.99 5.19
N ASN A 122 7.21 -11.17 5.32
CA ASN A 122 8.16 -10.07 5.30
C ASN A 122 8.51 -9.72 3.85
N LEU A 123 8.48 -8.44 3.50
CA LEU A 123 8.92 -7.95 2.20
C LEU A 123 10.42 -7.64 2.25
N VAL A 124 11.21 -8.30 1.40
CA VAL A 124 12.63 -8.02 1.24
C VAL A 124 12.83 -7.31 -0.08
N GLN A 125 13.30 -6.07 -0.01
CA GLN A 125 13.62 -5.30 -1.20
C GLN A 125 14.78 -5.97 -1.95
N ALA A 126 14.69 -6.04 -3.28
CA ALA A 126 15.79 -6.50 -4.12
C ALA A 126 17.06 -5.63 -3.91
N GLU A 127 18.24 -6.26 -3.90
CA GLU A 127 19.51 -5.56 -3.66
C GLU A 127 19.85 -4.53 -4.75
N ARG A 128 19.39 -4.79 -5.97
CA ARG A 128 19.60 -3.92 -7.14
C ARG A 128 18.28 -3.76 -7.90
N ARG A 129 18.07 -2.57 -8.47
CA ARG A 129 17.04 -2.39 -9.48
C ARG A 129 17.53 -3.05 -10.77
N ASP A 130 16.77 -3.97 -11.33
CA ASP A 130 17.07 -4.44 -12.67
C ASP A 130 16.41 -3.55 -13.73
N LEU A 131 16.93 -3.65 -14.94
CA LEU A 131 16.23 -3.17 -16.12
C LEU A 131 14.93 -3.97 -16.34
N GLY A 132 13.91 -3.30 -16.88
CA GLY A 132 12.68 -3.91 -17.33
C GLY A 132 11.70 -4.34 -16.22
N TRP A 133 11.79 -3.74 -15.04
CA TRP A 133 10.92 -4.05 -13.90
C TRP A 133 9.42 -3.85 -14.19
N GLU A 134 9.08 -3.01 -15.16
CA GLU A 134 7.73 -2.82 -15.67
C GLU A 134 7.15 -4.07 -16.36
N ASN A 135 7.99 -5.07 -16.68
CA ASN A 135 7.61 -6.32 -17.36
C ASN A 135 7.91 -7.59 -16.53
N LYS A 136 8.22 -7.45 -15.24
CA LYS A 136 8.63 -8.58 -14.38
C LYS A 136 7.62 -8.89 -13.28
N ILE A 137 7.42 -10.18 -13.05
CA ILE A 137 6.83 -10.72 -11.81
C ILE A 137 7.93 -10.73 -10.75
N LEU A 138 7.63 -10.22 -9.56
CA LEU A 138 8.56 -10.16 -8.43
C LEU A 138 8.04 -10.98 -7.25
N SER A 139 8.92 -11.74 -6.61
CA SER A 139 8.65 -12.48 -5.39
C SER A 139 8.80 -11.60 -4.14
N LEU A 140 8.42 -12.14 -2.98
CA LEU A 140 8.59 -11.48 -1.67
C LEU A 140 10.03 -11.11 -1.35
N ASP A 141 10.99 -11.92 -1.79
CA ASP A 141 12.42 -11.76 -1.51
C ASP A 141 13.15 -10.85 -2.53
N HIS A 142 12.45 -10.47 -3.60
CA HIS A 142 12.91 -9.56 -4.65
C HIS A 142 11.88 -8.44 -4.87
N TRP A 143 11.27 -7.97 -3.79
CA TRP A 143 10.23 -6.95 -3.85
C TRP A 143 10.80 -5.61 -4.35
N TYR A 144 9.96 -4.82 -5.05
CA TYR A 144 10.37 -3.56 -5.65
C TYR A 144 10.94 -2.56 -4.62
N GLY A 145 10.24 -2.42 -3.49
CA GLY A 145 10.55 -1.41 -2.47
C GLY A 145 9.86 -0.08 -2.71
N ALA A 146 8.72 0.14 -2.07
CA ALA A 146 7.99 1.41 -2.15
C ALA A 146 7.16 1.63 -0.88
N ILE A 147 6.80 2.89 -0.61
CA ILE A 147 5.76 3.20 0.36
C ILE A 147 4.43 3.24 -0.37
N TYR A 148 3.57 2.25 -0.12
CA TYR A 148 2.23 2.22 -0.70
C TYR A 148 1.31 3.14 0.08
N TYR A 149 0.53 3.98 -0.59
CA TYR A 149 -0.45 4.88 0.03
C TYR A 149 -1.90 4.64 -0.43
N LYS A 150 -2.09 3.79 -1.44
CA LYS A 150 -3.42 3.32 -1.83
C LYS A 150 -3.38 1.85 -2.19
N LEU A 151 -4.39 1.13 -1.72
CA LEU A 151 -4.68 -0.25 -2.07
C LEU A 151 -6.10 -0.29 -2.63
N ILE A 152 -6.28 -0.98 -3.75
CA ILE A 152 -7.57 -1.15 -4.44
C ILE A 152 -7.80 -2.63 -4.65
N SER A 153 -8.91 -3.14 -4.11
CA SER A 153 -9.26 -4.56 -4.22
C SER A 153 -10.08 -4.79 -5.49
N GLN A 154 -9.67 -5.73 -6.33
CA GLN A 154 -10.35 -6.01 -7.60
C GLN A 154 -10.53 -7.51 -7.79
N LYS A 155 -11.61 -7.90 -8.45
CA LYS A 155 -11.85 -9.28 -8.83
C LYS A 155 -11.52 -9.47 -10.31
N VAL A 156 -10.54 -10.31 -10.60
CA VAL A 156 -10.17 -10.73 -11.96
C VAL A 156 -10.54 -12.20 -12.12
N LYS A 157 -11.52 -12.48 -12.98
CA LYS A 157 -12.13 -13.81 -13.10
C LYS A 157 -12.68 -14.29 -11.74
N LYS A 158 -12.06 -15.30 -11.13
CA LYS A 158 -12.45 -15.88 -9.84
C LYS A 158 -11.54 -15.48 -8.68
N GLU A 159 -10.49 -14.69 -8.94
CA GLU A 159 -9.46 -14.35 -7.95
C GLU A 159 -9.52 -12.86 -7.58
N TYR A 160 -9.20 -12.55 -6.33
CA TYR A 160 -8.90 -11.18 -5.92
C TYR A 160 -7.45 -10.83 -6.27
N VAL A 161 -7.27 -9.63 -6.81
CA VAL A 161 -5.97 -8.98 -7.02
C VAL A 161 -6.02 -7.62 -6.37
N TYR A 162 -4.87 -7.13 -5.93
CA TYR A 162 -4.76 -5.88 -5.18
C TYR A 162 -3.87 -4.93 -5.95
N THR A 163 -4.44 -3.84 -6.46
CA THR A 163 -3.65 -2.78 -7.10
C THR A 163 -3.10 -1.87 -6.02
N LEU A 164 -1.79 -1.71 -6.00
CA LEU A 164 -1.06 -0.89 -5.05
C LEU A 164 -0.54 0.35 -5.76
N ILE A 165 -0.79 1.52 -5.19
CA ILE A 165 -0.18 2.78 -5.62
C ILE A 165 0.82 3.20 -4.56
N GLY A 166 2.05 3.43 -4.98
CA GLY A 166 3.16 3.74 -4.09
C GLY A 166 4.06 4.85 -4.60
N TRP A 167 4.91 5.29 -3.68
CA TRP A 167 5.97 6.24 -3.92
C TRP A 167 7.32 5.61 -3.59
N ASP A 168 8.29 5.92 -4.43
CA ASP A 168 9.68 5.56 -4.23
C ASP A 168 10.54 6.81 -4.50
N GLY A 169 11.34 7.21 -3.52
CA GLY A 169 12.17 8.41 -3.61
C GLY A 169 13.36 8.31 -4.57
N ASN A 170 13.56 7.17 -5.24
CA ASN A 170 14.66 6.88 -6.13
C ASN A 170 16.07 7.18 -5.59
N ASP A 171 16.55 8.39 -5.88
CA ASP A 171 17.86 8.94 -5.57
C ASP A 171 17.78 10.48 -5.42
N GLU A 172 18.92 11.16 -5.44
CA GLU A 172 19.01 12.62 -5.30
C GLU A 172 18.41 13.40 -6.49
N SER A 173 18.22 12.75 -7.64
CA SER A 173 17.87 13.41 -8.90
C SER A 173 16.40 13.29 -9.28
N SER A 174 15.72 12.23 -8.86
CA SER A 174 14.32 11.97 -9.22
C SER A 174 13.55 11.22 -8.14
N ASN A 175 12.26 11.02 -8.38
CA ASN A 175 11.40 10.12 -7.64
C ASN A 175 10.58 9.27 -8.62
N TYR A 176 9.96 8.21 -8.13
CA TYR A 176 8.98 7.38 -8.83
C TYR A 176 7.61 7.41 -8.15
N LYS A 177 6.56 7.50 -8.97
CA LYS A 177 5.27 6.90 -8.63
C LYS A 177 5.20 5.51 -9.24
N LEU A 178 4.63 4.58 -8.48
CA LEU A 178 4.55 3.17 -8.79
C LEU A 178 3.08 2.74 -8.76
N ILE A 179 2.64 2.00 -9.77
CA ILE A 179 1.39 1.21 -9.72
C ILE A 179 1.74 -0.25 -9.95
N ASP A 180 1.44 -1.09 -8.97
CA ASP A 180 1.79 -2.51 -8.96
C ASP A 180 0.57 -3.38 -8.69
N ILE A 181 0.63 -4.65 -9.09
CA ILE A 181 -0.40 -5.64 -8.79
C ILE A 181 0.16 -6.68 -7.83
N LEU A 182 -0.37 -6.70 -6.61
CA LEU A 182 -0.19 -7.78 -5.66
C LEU A 182 -1.24 -8.87 -5.89
N SER A 183 -0.78 -10.11 -5.97
CA SER A 183 -1.61 -11.31 -6.07
C SER A 183 -0.97 -12.45 -5.28
N PHE A 184 -1.54 -13.64 -5.36
CA PHE A 184 -1.04 -14.82 -4.66
C PHE A 184 -0.82 -15.94 -5.67
N ASP A 185 0.28 -16.67 -5.51
CA ASP A 185 0.53 -17.89 -6.27
C ASP A 185 -0.36 -19.05 -5.80
N SER A 186 -0.20 -20.22 -6.40
CA SER A 186 -0.95 -21.43 -6.05
C SER A 186 -0.71 -21.91 -4.61
N ASN A 187 0.39 -21.52 -3.98
CA ASN A 187 0.73 -21.87 -2.59
C ASN A 187 0.20 -20.81 -1.60
N GLY A 188 -0.46 -19.76 -2.09
CA GLY A 188 -0.90 -18.64 -1.27
C GLY A 188 0.24 -17.74 -0.81
N ILE A 189 1.35 -17.71 -1.54
CA ILE A 189 2.47 -16.81 -1.31
C ILE A 189 2.26 -15.54 -2.14
N PRO A 190 2.39 -14.33 -1.54
CA PRO A 190 2.26 -13.10 -2.29
C PRO A 190 3.31 -12.95 -3.41
N VAL A 191 2.86 -12.47 -4.56
CA VAL A 191 3.67 -12.15 -5.74
C VAL A 191 3.21 -10.81 -6.33
N PHE A 192 4.16 -10.04 -6.86
CA PHE A 192 3.93 -8.72 -7.41
C PHE A 192 4.09 -8.69 -8.93
N GLY A 193 3.49 -7.70 -9.59
CA GLY A 193 3.62 -7.50 -11.03
C GLY A 193 2.80 -8.48 -11.86
N LYS A 194 1.57 -8.83 -11.47
CA LYS A 194 0.67 -9.54 -12.40
C LYS A 194 0.35 -8.63 -13.60
N GLY A 195 0.57 -9.12 -14.82
CA GLY A 195 0.39 -8.36 -16.08
C GLY A 195 -1.05 -7.91 -16.33
N LEU A 196 -1.43 -6.73 -15.82
CA LEU A 196 -2.79 -6.20 -15.94
C LEU A 196 -2.86 -4.77 -16.50
N PHE A 197 -1.74 -4.13 -16.85
CA PHE A 197 -1.74 -2.78 -17.40
C PHE A 197 -1.67 -2.83 -18.92
N LYS A 198 -2.78 -2.57 -19.60
CA LYS A 198 -2.84 -2.43 -21.07
C LYS A 198 -2.39 -1.03 -21.47
N THR A 199 -1.27 -0.95 -22.16
CA THR A 199 -0.71 0.28 -22.74
C THR A 199 -0.63 0.15 -24.26
N SER A 200 -0.19 1.22 -24.94
CA SER A 200 0.11 1.19 -26.38
C SER A 200 1.25 0.24 -26.74
N GLU A 201 2.14 -0.04 -25.80
CA GLU A 201 3.29 -0.97 -25.97
C GLU A 201 2.95 -2.42 -25.59
N GLY A 202 1.68 -2.72 -25.29
CA GLY A 202 1.22 -4.05 -24.88
C GLY A 202 0.86 -4.13 -23.40
N ILE A 203 0.86 -5.34 -22.85
CA ILE A 203 0.53 -5.57 -21.44
C ILE A 203 1.79 -5.45 -20.60
N LYS A 204 1.76 -4.57 -19.61
CA LYS A 204 2.81 -4.37 -18.61
C LYS A 204 2.40 -4.96 -17.26
N ASN A 205 3.39 -5.30 -16.46
CA ASN A 205 3.26 -5.86 -15.12
C ASN A 205 3.10 -4.77 -14.06
N ARG A 206 3.68 -3.59 -14.34
CA ARG A 206 3.80 -2.48 -13.39
C ARG A 206 3.96 -1.17 -14.16
N VAL A 207 3.48 -0.09 -13.57
CA VAL A 207 3.64 1.27 -14.10
C VAL A 207 4.66 2.01 -13.25
N LEU A 208 5.72 2.51 -13.87
CA LEU A 208 6.76 3.32 -13.25
C LEU A 208 6.76 4.71 -13.88
N ILE A 209 6.57 5.74 -13.06
CA ILE A 209 6.49 7.13 -13.50
C ILE A 209 7.59 7.91 -12.79
N GLU A 210 8.70 8.13 -13.50
CA GLU A 210 9.80 8.95 -13.01
C GLU A 210 9.50 10.45 -13.19
N TYR A 211 9.79 11.24 -12.17
CA TYR A 211 9.62 12.69 -12.17
C TYR A 211 10.71 13.39 -11.36
N ALA A 212 10.87 14.69 -11.59
CA ALA A 212 11.94 15.49 -10.96
C ALA A 212 11.88 15.46 -9.42
N LYS A 213 13.06 15.51 -8.78
CA LYS A 213 13.17 15.38 -7.32
C LYS A 213 12.33 16.40 -6.54
N ASN A 214 12.34 17.65 -7.01
CA ASN A 214 11.78 18.81 -6.31
C ASN A 214 10.36 19.17 -6.76
N THR A 215 9.61 18.22 -7.31
CA THR A 215 8.19 18.39 -7.63
C THR A 215 7.36 17.25 -7.05
N THR A 216 6.03 17.30 -7.19
CA THR A 216 5.13 16.22 -6.79
C THR A 216 4.26 15.83 -7.98
N ALA A 217 4.38 14.58 -8.44
CA ALA A 217 3.45 14.00 -9.40
C ALA A 217 2.26 13.36 -8.67
N LEU A 218 1.04 13.66 -9.11
CA LEU A 218 -0.18 13.04 -8.63
C LEU A 218 -0.36 11.66 -9.27
N VAL A 219 -0.68 10.68 -8.43
CA VAL A 219 -1.30 9.41 -8.85
C VAL A 219 -2.32 9.05 -7.77
N ARG A 220 -3.61 9.06 -8.10
CA ARG A 220 -4.71 8.80 -7.13
C ARG A 220 -5.78 7.92 -7.74
N TYR A 221 -6.49 7.18 -6.90
CA TYR A 221 -7.69 6.45 -7.30
C TYR A 221 -8.93 7.28 -6.96
N ASP A 222 -9.69 7.68 -7.96
CA ASP A 222 -10.77 8.65 -7.81
C ASP A 222 -11.93 8.41 -8.78
N ASN A 223 -13.10 8.92 -8.44
CA ASN A 223 -14.31 8.83 -9.26
C ASN A 223 -14.43 10.08 -10.14
N GLN A 224 -14.07 9.94 -11.42
CA GLN A 224 -13.98 11.03 -12.37
C GLN A 224 -15.02 10.91 -13.48
N SER A 225 -15.43 12.05 -14.03
CA SER A 225 -16.31 12.12 -15.19
C SER A 225 -15.51 11.94 -16.49
N LEU A 226 -15.89 10.96 -17.32
CA LEU A 226 -15.36 10.80 -18.67
C LEU A 226 -16.44 11.05 -19.71
N LYS A 227 -16.09 11.83 -20.74
CA LYS A 227 -16.90 11.96 -21.95
C LYS A 227 -16.63 10.75 -22.85
N ILE A 228 -17.66 9.94 -23.07
CA ILE A 228 -17.59 8.74 -23.91
C ILE A 228 -18.39 9.04 -25.17
N GLN A 229 -17.73 8.98 -26.32
CA GLN A 229 -18.38 9.08 -27.62
C GLN A 229 -18.98 7.72 -28.01
N LYS A 230 -20.26 7.72 -28.40
CA LYS A 230 -20.96 6.56 -28.95
C LYS A 230 -21.73 6.99 -30.20
N GLY A 231 -21.13 6.76 -31.37
CA GLY A 231 -21.60 7.35 -32.63
C GLY A 231 -21.50 8.88 -32.59
N ASN A 232 -22.59 9.56 -32.94
CA ASN A 232 -22.67 11.03 -32.94
C ASN A 232 -23.04 11.63 -31.56
N ARG A 233 -23.19 10.79 -30.52
CA ARG A 233 -23.57 11.25 -29.16
C ARG A 233 -22.37 11.20 -28.24
N VAL A 234 -22.14 12.27 -27.50
CA VAL A 234 -21.18 12.31 -26.38
C VAL A 234 -21.98 12.18 -25.09
N LYS A 235 -21.66 11.17 -24.28
CA LYS A 235 -22.28 10.97 -22.96
C LYS A 235 -21.21 11.06 -21.89
N GLU A 236 -21.48 11.84 -20.85
CA GLU A 236 -20.64 11.87 -19.67
C GLU A 236 -20.99 10.72 -18.73
N LYS A 237 -19.97 10.03 -18.20
CA LYS A 237 -20.14 8.94 -17.24
C LYS A 237 -19.10 9.05 -16.14
N LYS A 238 -19.55 8.99 -14.89
CA LYS A 238 -18.67 8.87 -13.71
C LYS A 238 -18.15 7.45 -13.58
N MET A 239 -16.84 7.32 -13.38
CA MET A 239 -16.16 6.04 -13.24
C MET A 239 -15.01 6.17 -12.24
N TRP A 240 -14.78 5.13 -11.46
CA TRP A 240 -13.54 5.02 -10.70
C TRP A 240 -12.36 4.68 -11.61
N MET A 241 -11.26 5.41 -11.46
CA MET A 241 -10.05 5.22 -12.24
C MET A 241 -8.81 5.65 -11.44
N ILE A 242 -7.64 5.19 -11.87
CA ILE A 242 -6.38 5.76 -11.38
C ILE A 242 -6.06 6.95 -12.26
N VAL A 243 -6.06 8.15 -11.69
CA VAL A 243 -5.75 9.42 -12.35
C VAL A 243 -4.32 9.80 -12.04
N MET A 244 -3.60 10.28 -13.05
CA MET A 244 -2.18 10.60 -12.98
C MET A 244 -1.90 11.92 -13.67
N ASP A 245 -0.99 12.73 -13.14
CA ASP A 245 -0.52 13.90 -13.86
C ASP A 245 0.15 13.49 -15.16
N LYS A 246 -0.20 14.15 -16.25
CA LYS A 246 0.60 14.07 -17.46
C LYS A 246 1.90 14.84 -17.23
N LEU A 247 3.04 14.18 -17.44
CA LEU A 247 4.34 14.77 -17.21
C LEU A 247 4.96 15.29 -18.52
N ILE A 248 5.57 16.48 -18.43
CA ILE A 248 6.28 17.14 -19.54
C ILE A 248 7.71 17.46 -19.13
N PRO A 249 8.68 17.46 -20.07
CA PRO A 249 10.04 17.88 -19.74
C PRO A 249 10.07 19.37 -19.41
N MET A 250 10.91 19.77 -18.45
CA MET A 250 11.08 21.19 -18.09
C MET A 250 11.54 22.07 -19.26
N MET A 251 12.27 21.50 -20.21
CA MET A 251 12.71 22.14 -21.45
C MET A 251 12.60 21.15 -22.62
N PRO A 252 12.31 21.59 -23.85
CA PRO A 252 12.23 20.69 -25.01
C PRO A 252 13.47 19.82 -25.22
N SER A 253 14.67 20.36 -24.94
CA SER A 253 15.95 19.65 -25.03
C SER A 253 16.11 18.51 -24.04
N MET A 254 15.25 18.41 -23.01
CA MET A 254 15.28 17.36 -21.98
C MET A 254 14.31 16.21 -22.27
N THR A 255 13.69 16.19 -23.45
CA THR A 255 12.80 15.11 -23.88
C THR A 255 13.52 13.77 -23.80
N GLY A 256 12.86 12.78 -23.18
CA GLY A 256 13.40 11.43 -22.94
C GLY A 256 14.14 11.28 -21.60
N ILE A 257 14.58 12.37 -20.97
CA ILE A 257 15.31 12.33 -19.70
C ILE A 257 14.33 12.54 -18.54
N ARG A 258 13.69 11.46 -18.09
CA ARG A 258 12.51 11.50 -17.21
C ARG A 258 12.72 12.16 -15.84
N LYS A 259 13.95 12.15 -15.30
CA LYS A 259 14.30 12.93 -14.09
C LYS A 259 14.10 14.45 -14.20
N TYR A 260 13.89 14.99 -15.40
CA TYR A 260 13.56 16.41 -15.63
C TYR A 260 12.10 16.65 -16.00
N TYR A 261 11.24 15.66 -15.78
CA TYR A 261 9.82 15.78 -16.08
C TYR A 261 9.05 16.29 -14.86
N VAL A 262 8.12 17.20 -15.10
CA VAL A 262 7.26 17.83 -14.09
C VAL A 262 5.79 17.71 -14.53
N PRO A 263 4.82 17.77 -13.59
CA PRO A 263 3.41 17.81 -13.93
C PRO A 263 3.09 18.94 -14.90
N SER A 264 2.29 18.64 -15.92
CA SER A 264 1.80 19.63 -16.90
C SER A 264 0.77 20.61 -16.34
N GLY A 265 0.29 20.40 -15.11
CA GLY A 265 -0.75 21.19 -14.46
C GLY A 265 -2.13 20.55 -14.63
N ASP A 266 -2.83 20.89 -15.71
CA ASP A 266 -4.26 20.58 -15.83
C ASP A 266 -4.55 19.33 -16.69
N THR A 267 -3.53 18.74 -17.33
CA THR A 267 -3.72 17.55 -18.17
C THR A 267 -3.38 16.28 -17.40
N HIS A 268 -4.29 15.32 -17.46
CA HIS A 268 -4.20 14.09 -16.69
C HIS A 268 -4.35 12.89 -17.62
N ASP A 269 -3.59 11.84 -17.35
CA ASP A 269 -3.79 10.53 -17.94
C ASP A 269 -4.44 9.60 -16.89
N ALA A 270 -4.98 8.47 -17.33
CA ALA A 270 -5.63 7.54 -16.41
C ALA A 270 -5.47 6.08 -16.79
N TYR A 271 -5.64 5.22 -15.79
CA TYR A 271 -5.93 3.81 -15.98
C TYR A 271 -7.35 3.51 -15.54
N LEU A 272 -8.11 2.90 -16.45
CA LEU A 272 -9.48 2.52 -16.23
C LEU A 272 -9.62 1.01 -16.15
N PHE A 273 -10.22 0.50 -15.08
CA PHE A 273 -10.37 -0.94 -14.92
C PHE A 273 -11.56 -1.48 -15.71
N ARG A 274 -11.30 -2.27 -16.76
CA ARG A 274 -12.31 -2.90 -17.62
C ARG A 274 -11.83 -4.25 -18.12
N ASP A 275 -12.75 -5.21 -18.22
CA ASP A 275 -12.48 -6.56 -18.75
C ASP A 275 -11.32 -7.28 -18.05
N GLY A 276 -11.11 -6.99 -16.77
CA GLY A 276 -10.04 -7.57 -15.95
C GLY A 276 -8.67 -6.90 -16.12
N PHE A 277 -8.57 -5.75 -16.81
CA PHE A 277 -7.34 -5.01 -17.02
C PHE A 277 -7.49 -3.53 -16.64
N TRP A 278 -6.39 -2.92 -16.23
CA TRP A 278 -6.22 -1.48 -16.22
C TRP A 278 -5.85 -1.01 -17.63
N THR A 279 -6.75 -0.32 -18.32
CA THR A 279 -6.50 0.20 -19.67
C THR A 279 -6.13 1.67 -19.61
N PHE A 280 -5.01 2.04 -20.23
CA PHE A 280 -4.52 3.41 -20.30
C PHE A 280 -5.44 4.28 -21.16
N VAL A 281 -5.71 5.50 -20.70
CA VAL A 281 -6.51 6.52 -21.38
C VAL A 281 -5.81 7.86 -21.20
N GLU A 282 -5.52 8.54 -22.30
CA GLU A 282 -4.81 9.82 -22.29
C GLU A 282 -5.75 11.02 -22.18
N ASN A 283 -5.19 12.13 -21.69
CA ASN A 283 -5.78 13.48 -21.77
C ASN A 283 -7.23 13.55 -21.25
N ILE A 284 -7.48 12.94 -20.09
CA ILE A 284 -8.79 13.02 -19.45
C ILE A 284 -8.96 14.40 -18.79
N SER A 285 -10.15 14.99 -18.94
CA SER A 285 -10.52 16.18 -18.16
C SER A 285 -10.97 15.74 -16.77
N ALA A 286 -10.05 15.71 -15.81
CA ALA A 286 -10.37 15.40 -14.42
C ALA A 286 -11.08 16.61 -13.76
N GLY A 287 -12.41 16.65 -13.84
CA GLY A 287 -13.20 17.64 -13.12
C GLY A 287 -13.24 17.30 -11.63
N ASN A 288 -12.73 18.18 -10.76
CA ASN A 288 -12.91 18.03 -9.32
C ASN A 288 -14.41 17.92 -9.03
N SER A 289 -14.86 16.76 -8.55
CA SER A 289 -16.11 16.70 -7.80
C SER A 289 -15.80 17.41 -6.47
N ALA A 290 -16.02 18.73 -6.41
CA ALA A 290 -16.08 19.41 -5.12
C ALA A 290 -17.06 18.61 -4.26
N LEU A 291 -16.57 18.11 -3.13
CA LEU A 291 -17.39 17.39 -2.14
C LEU A 291 -18.60 18.29 -1.82
N LYS A 292 -19.81 17.74 -1.98
CA LYS A 292 -20.99 18.30 -1.31
C LYS A 292 -20.95 17.89 0.15
#